data_AF-A0A2V9JEX0-F1
#
_entry.id   AF-A0A2V9JEX0-F1
#
_cell.length_a   1.000
_cell.length_b   1.000
_cell.length_c   1.000
_cell.angle_alpha   90.00
_cell.angle_beta   90.00
_cell.angle_gamma   90.00
#
_symmetry.space_group_name_H-M   'P 1'
#
loop_
_entity.id
_entity.type
_entity.pdbx_description
1 polymer ?
#
loop_
_entity_poly.entity_id
_entity_poly.type
_entity_poly.pdbx_seq_one_letter_code
_entity_poly.pdbx_strand_id
1 'polypeptide(L)'
;MPGSGGETQDRLPSNVGALLAAPPPLQAMRRELPDYLRPGLDVVFVGFNPGDRSSRIGHYYAGRGNQFWNFLFESGLAPERLRPEDDRRVLEFGLGLTDVVKRWSKSSNDLRTADYREGIPLLRAKLKEAAPRVEGARVFVLPSTSGRNGSLTRARKLAYFCSLARWMKRHGQ
;
A
#
# COMPACT_ATOMS: atom_id res chain seq x y z
N MET A 1 5.33 22.75 80.24
CA MET A 1 5.31 21.32 80.64
C MET A 1 3.87 20.91 80.87
N PRO A 2 3.41 19.70 80.49
CA PRO A 2 3.55 18.87 79.27
C PRO A 2 2.20 18.89 78.48
N GLY A 3 1.92 18.30 77.32
CA GLY A 3 2.52 17.23 76.51
C GLY A 3 1.42 16.21 76.17
N SER A 4 1.05 16.08 74.88
CA SER A 4 0.42 14.90 74.22
C SER A 4 -0.09 15.37 72.85
N GLY A 5 0.43 14.94 71.71
CA GLY A 5 0.57 13.55 71.30
C GLY A 5 -0.59 13.24 70.34
N GLY A 6 -0.31 13.23 69.04
CA GLY A 6 -1.32 13.02 68.00
C GLY A 6 -0.67 12.93 66.64
N GLU A 7 -0.01 11.81 66.38
CA GLU A 7 0.42 11.37 65.06
C GLU A 7 -0.79 11.33 64.11
N THR A 8 -0.69 12.04 62.98
CA THR A 8 -1.51 11.75 61.80
C THR A 8 -0.59 11.46 60.63
N GLN A 9 -0.25 10.18 60.57
CA GLN A 9 -0.02 9.34 59.40
C GLN A 9 -0.13 10.06 58.04
N ASP A 10 1.02 10.20 57.38
CA ASP A 10 1.16 10.53 55.96
C ASP A 10 0.29 9.58 55.12
N ARG A 11 -0.82 10.11 54.59
CA ARG A 11 -1.58 9.44 53.53
C ARG A 11 -0.90 9.75 52.20
N LEU A 12 -0.13 8.78 51.69
CA LEU A 12 0.21 8.73 50.28
C LEU A 12 -1.09 8.66 49.45
N PRO A 13 -1.28 9.50 48.42
CA PRO A 13 -2.41 9.34 47.53
C PRO A 13 -2.25 8.05 46.71
N SER A 14 -3.18 7.12 46.90
CA SER A 14 -3.40 5.95 46.07
C SER A 14 -3.89 6.36 44.70
N ASN A 15 -2.97 6.64 43.78
CA ASN A 15 -3.29 6.70 42.36
C ASN A 15 -2.22 6.01 41.52
N VAL A 16 -2.12 4.69 41.67
CA VAL A 16 -1.53 3.82 40.65
C VAL A 16 -2.67 3.42 39.71
N GLY A 17 -3.05 4.33 38.84
CA GLY A 17 -4.12 4.15 37.87
C GLY A 17 -3.77 4.92 36.61
N ALA A 18 -2.65 4.58 35.97
CA ALA A 18 -2.37 5.04 34.62
C ALA A 18 -3.55 4.61 33.73
N LEU A 19 -4.39 5.60 33.41
CA LEU A 19 -5.52 5.46 32.50
C LEU A 19 -4.96 5.00 31.15
N LEU A 20 -4.99 3.69 30.90
CA LEU A 20 -4.80 3.15 29.56
C LEU A 20 -5.94 3.73 28.72
N ALA A 21 -5.65 4.77 27.95
CA ALA A 21 -6.59 5.33 27.01
C ALA A 21 -7.15 4.18 26.16
N ALA A 22 -8.48 4.13 25.99
CA ALA A 22 -9.12 3.12 25.17
C ALA A 22 -8.43 3.06 23.80
N PRO A 23 -8.12 1.86 23.26
CA PRO A 23 -7.45 1.75 21.98
C PRO A 23 -8.27 2.54 20.94
N PRO A 24 -7.61 3.33 20.08
CA PRO A 24 -8.32 4.16 19.13
C PRO A 24 -9.23 3.26 18.26
N PRO A 25 -10.42 3.73 17.88
CA PRO A 25 -11.39 2.92 17.15
C PRO A 25 -10.73 2.31 15.91
N LEU A 26 -11.07 1.06 15.55
CA LEU A 26 -10.46 0.31 14.43
C LEU A 26 -10.37 1.08 13.09
N GLN A 27 -11.17 2.12 12.89
CA GLN A 27 -11.06 3.04 11.76
C GLN A 27 -9.80 3.92 11.78
N ALA A 28 -9.33 4.32 12.97
CA ALA A 28 -8.12 5.11 13.20
C ALA A 28 -6.81 4.31 12.98
N MET A 29 -6.89 2.99 12.80
CA MET A 29 -5.72 2.15 12.50
C MET A 29 -5.48 1.96 10.98
N ARG A 30 -6.24 2.64 10.14
CA ARG A 30 -6.12 2.51 8.68
C ARG A 30 -5.23 3.60 8.12
N ARG A 31 -4.25 3.17 7.33
CA ARG A 31 -3.19 4.02 6.80
C ARG A 31 -3.38 4.21 5.31
N GLU A 32 -3.05 5.41 4.84
CA GLU A 32 -2.64 5.57 3.44
C GLU A 32 -1.34 4.80 3.21
N LEU A 33 -1.15 4.30 1.99
CA LEU A 33 0.08 3.62 1.64
C LEU A 33 1.11 4.61 1.08
N PRO A 34 2.38 4.50 1.50
CA PRO A 34 3.44 5.36 1.00
C PRO A 34 3.65 5.14 -0.51
N ASP A 35 4.10 6.16 -1.21
CA ASP A 35 4.55 5.98 -2.59
C ASP A 35 5.94 5.33 -2.62
N TYR A 36 6.09 4.31 -3.44
CA TYR A 36 7.39 3.74 -3.79
C TYR A 36 7.76 4.20 -5.18
N LEU A 37 8.20 5.46 -5.23
CA LEU A 37 8.61 6.15 -6.44
C LEU A 37 10.02 6.70 -6.25
N ARG A 38 10.87 6.56 -7.28
CA ARG A 38 12.19 7.18 -7.36
C ARG A 38 12.57 7.41 -8.83
N PRO A 39 13.49 8.34 -9.12
CA PRO A 39 14.06 8.48 -10.46
C PRO A 39 14.58 7.16 -11.03
N GLY A 40 14.38 6.96 -12.33
CA GLY A 40 15.00 5.86 -13.06
C GLY A 40 14.30 4.51 -12.94
N LEU A 41 13.06 4.45 -12.43
CA LEU A 41 12.25 3.23 -12.46
C LEU A 41 11.86 2.84 -13.89
N ASP A 42 11.81 1.54 -14.18
CA ASP A 42 11.41 0.99 -15.48
C ASP A 42 9.88 0.92 -15.61
N VAL A 43 9.20 0.56 -14.52
CA VAL A 43 7.74 0.42 -14.48
C VAL A 43 7.20 0.91 -13.15
N VAL A 44 6.06 1.60 -13.18
CA VAL A 44 5.29 1.94 -11.98
C VAL A 44 3.91 1.27 -12.07
N PHE A 45 3.57 0.44 -11.10
CA PHE A 45 2.21 -0.08 -10.95
C PHE A 45 1.37 0.93 -10.18
N VAL A 46 0.27 1.32 -10.80
CA VAL A 46 -0.70 2.26 -10.22
C VAL A 46 -1.96 1.49 -9.84
N GLY A 47 -2.20 1.32 -8.54
CA GLY A 47 -3.45 0.82 -8.00
C GLY A 47 -4.58 1.85 -8.06
N PHE A 48 -5.82 1.40 -7.86
CA PHE A 48 -6.96 2.32 -7.69
C PHE A 48 -6.85 3.04 -6.35
N ASN A 49 -6.86 2.26 -5.28
CA ASN A 49 -6.74 2.71 -3.90
C ASN A 49 -6.45 1.55 -2.93
N PRO A 50 -5.99 1.83 -1.70
CA PRO A 50 -5.77 0.79 -0.70
C PRO A 50 -7.05 0.06 -0.31
N GLY A 51 -7.05 -1.27 -0.43
CA GLY A 51 -8.11 -2.13 0.07
C GLY A 51 -8.05 -2.32 1.59
N ASP A 52 -9.12 -2.87 2.18
CA ASP A 52 -9.26 -3.07 3.63
C ASP A 52 -8.02 -3.68 4.33
N ARG A 53 -7.55 -4.87 3.94
CA ARG A 53 -6.36 -5.48 4.57
C ARG A 53 -5.10 -4.63 4.38
N SER A 54 -4.88 -4.12 3.18
CA SER A 54 -3.73 -3.26 2.87
C SER A 54 -3.71 -2.01 3.75
N SER A 55 -4.84 -1.33 3.92
CA SER A 55 -4.96 -0.16 4.78
C SER A 55 -4.69 -0.48 6.26
N ARG A 56 -5.03 -1.67 6.73
CA ARG A 56 -4.81 -2.07 8.13
C ARG A 56 -3.36 -2.42 8.43
N ILE A 57 -2.68 -3.09 7.52
CA ILE A 57 -1.30 -3.56 7.75
C ILE A 57 -0.24 -2.62 7.16
N GLY A 58 -0.64 -1.64 6.36
CA GLY A 58 0.27 -0.68 5.75
C GLY A 58 1.07 -1.22 4.56
N HIS A 59 0.56 -2.26 3.88
CA HIS A 59 1.28 -2.90 2.78
C HIS A 59 0.42 -3.12 1.52
N TYR A 60 1.04 -2.96 0.36
CA TYR A 60 0.40 -3.09 -0.94
C TYR A 60 -0.12 -4.51 -1.22
N TYR A 61 -1.28 -4.57 -1.89
CA TYR A 61 -1.90 -5.80 -2.40
C TYR A 61 -2.04 -6.94 -1.38
N ALA A 62 -2.31 -6.60 -0.12
CA ALA A 62 -2.32 -7.55 0.98
C ALA A 62 -3.61 -8.40 1.07
N GLY A 63 -4.66 -8.13 0.29
CA GLY A 63 -5.92 -8.88 0.38
C GLY A 63 -5.72 -10.39 0.12
N ARG A 64 -6.37 -11.27 0.89
CA ARG A 64 -6.19 -12.75 0.79
C ARG A 64 -6.39 -13.31 -0.63
N GLY A 65 -7.27 -12.73 -1.42
CA GLY A 65 -7.51 -13.12 -2.81
C GLY A 65 -6.74 -12.31 -3.85
N ASN A 66 -5.86 -11.38 -3.46
CA ASN A 66 -5.06 -10.62 -4.40
C ASN A 66 -3.90 -11.48 -4.91
N GLN A 67 -3.65 -11.48 -6.22
CA GLN A 67 -2.63 -12.30 -6.87
C GLN A 67 -1.43 -11.49 -7.38
N PHE A 68 -1.35 -10.19 -7.08
CA PHE A 68 -0.29 -9.31 -7.57
C PHE A 68 1.12 -9.89 -7.33
N TRP A 69 1.42 -10.27 -6.08
CA TRP A 69 2.72 -10.83 -5.71
C TRP A 69 3.02 -12.16 -6.42
N ASN A 70 2.00 -13.00 -6.63
CA ASN A 70 2.15 -14.24 -7.40
C ASN A 70 2.44 -13.94 -8.87
N PHE A 71 1.73 -13.00 -9.48
CA PHE A 71 1.94 -12.62 -10.88
C PHE A 71 3.29 -11.95 -11.09
N LEU A 72 3.76 -11.15 -10.12
CA LEU A 72 5.06 -10.50 -10.20
C LEU A 72 6.19 -11.53 -10.27
N PHE A 73 6.14 -12.55 -9.41
CA PHE A 73 7.09 -13.66 -9.43
C PHE A 73 6.92 -14.57 -10.65
N GLU A 74 5.71 -15.05 -10.92
CA GLU A 74 5.45 -16.03 -12.01
C GLU A 74 5.70 -15.47 -13.40
N SER A 75 5.60 -14.15 -13.59
CA SER A 75 5.97 -13.51 -14.86
C SER A 75 7.46 -13.25 -15.03
N GLY A 76 8.24 -13.37 -13.95
CA GLY A 76 9.66 -13.03 -13.91
C GLY A 76 9.94 -11.53 -13.89
N LEU A 77 8.99 -10.70 -13.43
CA LEU A 77 9.21 -9.27 -13.17
C LEU A 77 9.98 -9.05 -11.87
N ALA A 78 9.78 -9.91 -10.88
CA ALA A 78 10.65 -10.03 -9.72
C ALA A 78 11.37 -11.39 -9.79
N PRO A 79 12.69 -11.44 -9.51
CA PRO A 79 13.47 -12.68 -9.56
C PRO A 79 13.10 -13.65 -8.43
N GLU A 80 12.43 -13.17 -7.39
CA GLU A 80 12.01 -13.94 -6.23
C GLU A 80 10.59 -13.60 -5.78
N ARG A 81 10.03 -14.45 -4.93
CA ARG A 81 8.68 -14.27 -4.42
C ARG A 81 8.67 -13.27 -3.25
N LEU A 82 8.20 -12.06 -3.54
CA LEU A 82 7.90 -11.06 -2.51
C LEU A 82 6.55 -11.32 -1.83
N ARG A 83 6.44 -10.89 -0.57
CA ARG A 83 5.17 -10.80 0.18
C ARG A 83 4.74 -9.33 0.32
N PRO A 84 3.50 -9.05 0.76
CA PRO A 84 3.09 -7.67 1.05
C PRO A 84 4.06 -6.94 1.97
N GLU A 85 4.61 -7.62 2.98
CA GLU A 85 5.53 -7.02 3.94
C GLU A 85 6.88 -6.60 3.29
N ASP A 86 7.19 -7.14 2.11
CA ASP A 86 8.37 -6.84 1.32
C ASP A 86 8.13 -5.76 0.26
N ASP A 87 6.98 -5.10 0.27
CA ASP A 87 6.52 -4.30 -0.86
C ASP A 87 7.47 -3.17 -1.30
N ARG A 88 8.23 -2.59 -0.38
CA ARG A 88 9.26 -1.59 -0.71
C ARG A 88 10.38 -2.15 -1.58
N ARG A 89 10.67 -3.46 -1.50
CA ARG A 89 11.76 -4.13 -2.23
C ARG A 89 11.55 -4.18 -3.73
N VAL A 90 10.34 -3.92 -4.22
CA VAL A 90 10.07 -3.75 -5.67
C VAL A 90 10.99 -2.70 -6.32
N LEU A 91 11.43 -1.70 -5.54
CA LEU A 91 12.38 -0.68 -5.98
C LEU A 91 13.74 -1.29 -6.38
N GLU A 92 14.18 -2.37 -5.73
CA GLU A 92 15.41 -3.10 -6.04
C GLU A 92 15.39 -3.66 -7.46
N PHE A 93 14.19 -3.88 -8.02
CA PHE A 93 13.97 -4.47 -9.34
C PHE A 93 13.54 -3.45 -10.41
N GLY A 94 13.73 -2.15 -10.15
CA GLY A 94 13.31 -1.09 -11.08
C GLY A 94 11.80 -0.87 -11.14
N LEU A 95 11.04 -1.43 -10.19
CA LEU A 95 9.59 -1.33 -10.14
C LEU A 95 9.13 -0.35 -9.06
N GLY A 96 8.06 0.39 -9.32
CA GLY A 96 7.42 1.30 -8.37
C GLY A 96 5.98 0.93 -8.06
N LEU A 97 5.47 1.39 -6.93
CA LEU A 97 4.08 1.24 -6.50
C LEU A 97 3.49 2.58 -6.07
N THR A 98 2.26 2.85 -6.50
CA THR A 98 1.46 4.00 -6.05
C THR A 98 -0.04 3.69 -6.26
N ASP A 99 -0.91 4.62 -5.88
CA ASP A 99 -2.35 4.56 -6.13
C ASP A 99 -2.84 5.88 -6.72
N VAL A 100 -3.88 5.83 -7.55
CA VAL A 100 -4.57 7.04 -8.02
C VAL A 100 -5.22 7.76 -6.83
N VAL A 101 -5.88 7.02 -5.94
CA VAL A 101 -6.58 7.55 -4.77
C VAL A 101 -5.95 6.99 -3.50
N LYS A 102 -5.50 7.85 -2.59
CA LYS A 102 -4.82 7.44 -1.35
C LYS A 102 -5.77 6.99 -0.24
N ARG A 103 -7.00 7.50 -0.24
CA ARG A 103 -8.07 7.09 0.67
C ARG A 103 -8.39 5.61 0.51
N TRP A 104 -8.36 4.87 1.62
CA TRP A 104 -8.78 3.46 1.61
C TRP A 104 -10.29 3.28 1.39
N SER A 105 -10.67 2.10 0.88
CA SER A 105 -12.08 1.65 0.86
C SER A 105 -12.21 0.12 0.97
N LYS A 106 -13.41 -0.39 1.24
CA LYS A 106 -13.68 -1.84 1.26
C LYS A 106 -13.64 -2.42 -0.16
N SER A 107 -14.14 -1.65 -1.12
CA SER A 107 -14.15 -1.97 -2.54
C SER A 107 -13.74 -0.75 -3.38
N SER A 108 -13.06 -0.98 -4.49
CA SER A 108 -12.81 0.07 -5.49
C SER A 108 -14.12 0.65 -6.05
N ASN A 109 -15.23 -0.08 -5.95
CA ASN A 109 -16.57 0.42 -6.32
C ASN A 109 -17.09 1.51 -5.37
N ASP A 110 -16.48 1.67 -4.20
CA ASP A 110 -16.81 2.74 -3.24
C ASP A 110 -16.08 4.07 -3.57
N LEU A 111 -15.29 4.08 -4.66
CA LEU A 111 -14.64 5.30 -5.17
C LEU A 111 -15.64 6.09 -6.02
N ARG A 112 -15.68 7.40 -5.78
CA ARG A 112 -16.53 8.37 -6.48
C ARG A 112 -15.70 9.13 -7.50
N THR A 113 -16.37 9.73 -8.48
CA THR A 113 -15.70 10.60 -9.48
C THR A 113 -14.87 11.70 -8.83
N ALA A 114 -15.31 12.25 -7.70
CA ALA A 114 -14.56 13.26 -6.94
C ALA A 114 -13.20 12.73 -6.45
N ASP A 115 -13.12 11.49 -5.98
CA ASP A 115 -11.87 10.88 -5.53
C ASP A 115 -10.82 10.87 -6.67
N TYR A 116 -11.25 10.53 -7.90
CA TYR A 116 -10.38 10.54 -9.08
C TYR A 116 -10.01 11.95 -9.56
N ARG A 117 -10.94 12.91 -9.49
CA ARG A 117 -10.68 14.32 -9.85
C ARG A 117 -9.57 14.92 -8.99
N GLU A 118 -9.50 14.53 -7.72
CA GLU A 118 -8.44 14.93 -6.80
C GLU A 118 -7.16 14.11 -7.01
N GLY A 119 -7.28 12.79 -7.14
CA GLY A 119 -6.14 11.88 -7.20
C GLY A 119 -5.31 11.95 -8.48
N ILE A 120 -5.96 12.13 -9.65
CA ILE A 120 -5.27 12.12 -10.95
C ILE A 120 -4.22 13.25 -11.07
N PRO A 121 -4.53 14.53 -10.76
CA PRO A 121 -3.53 15.60 -10.81
C PRO A 121 -2.32 15.32 -9.91
N LEU A 122 -2.54 14.82 -8.69
CA LEU A 122 -1.48 14.50 -7.73
C LEU A 122 -0.61 13.34 -8.22
N LEU A 123 -1.23 12.28 -8.73
CA LEU A 123 -0.51 11.16 -9.34
C LEU A 123 0.35 11.62 -10.53
N ARG A 124 -0.19 12.47 -11.41
CA ARG A 124 0.57 13.00 -12.55
C ARG A 124 1.78 13.81 -12.11
N ALA A 125 1.65 14.63 -11.06
CA ALA A 125 2.77 15.38 -10.51
C ALA A 125 3.87 14.44 -9.97
N LYS A 126 3.48 13.43 -9.19
CA LYS A 126 4.41 12.43 -8.63
C LYS A 126 5.12 11.62 -9.70
N LEU A 127 4.40 11.17 -10.74
CA LEU A 127 5.00 10.41 -11.85
C LEU A 127 5.94 11.29 -12.69
N LYS A 128 5.66 12.59 -12.83
CA LYS A 128 6.55 13.52 -13.50
C LYS A 128 7.86 13.70 -12.73
N GLU A 129 7.78 13.86 -11.41
CA GLU A 129 8.95 13.98 -10.54
C GLU A 129 9.76 12.67 -10.48
N ALA A 130 9.08 11.55 -10.35
CA ALA A 130 9.70 10.23 -10.35
C ALA A 130 10.38 9.89 -11.67
N ALA A 131 10.08 10.63 -12.76
CA ALA A 131 10.66 10.51 -14.09
C ALA A 131 11.09 9.06 -14.40
N PRO A 132 10.14 8.09 -14.38
CA PRO A 132 10.49 6.73 -14.75
C PRO A 132 11.11 6.77 -16.15
N ARG A 133 12.04 5.87 -16.44
CA ARG A 133 12.74 5.79 -17.74
C ARG A 133 11.71 5.53 -18.82
N VAL A 134 11.24 6.60 -19.44
CA VAL A 134 10.08 6.54 -20.30
C VAL A 134 10.29 7.49 -21.47
N GLU A 135 11.22 7.13 -22.35
CA GLU A 135 11.14 7.53 -23.75
C GLU A 135 10.31 6.48 -24.50
N GLY A 136 9.13 6.85 -24.98
CA GLY A 136 8.22 5.94 -25.70
C GLY A 136 7.31 5.06 -24.83
N ALA A 137 6.86 5.55 -23.66
CA ALA A 137 5.94 4.85 -22.75
C ALA A 137 4.85 4.07 -23.50
N ARG A 138 4.79 2.75 -23.29
CA ARG A 138 3.57 2.00 -23.52
C ARG A 138 2.82 1.93 -22.20
N VAL A 139 1.66 2.57 -22.15
CA VAL A 139 0.75 2.43 -21.01
C VAL A 139 0.21 1.00 -21.01
N PHE A 140 0.57 0.22 -20.00
CA PHE A 140 0.00 -1.11 -19.79
C PHE A 140 -1.19 -1.01 -18.83
N VAL A 141 -2.40 -1.19 -19.36
CA VAL A 141 -3.59 -1.32 -18.51
C VAL A 141 -3.74 -2.77 -18.09
N LEU A 142 -3.29 -3.08 -16.87
CA LEU A 142 -3.42 -4.42 -16.31
C LEU A 142 -4.80 -4.60 -15.66
N PRO A 143 -5.40 -5.80 -15.80
CA PRO A 143 -6.63 -6.08 -15.08
C PRO A 143 -6.40 -6.12 -13.57
N SER A 144 -7.47 -5.88 -12.80
CA SER A 144 -7.40 -6.00 -11.35
C SER A 144 -6.90 -7.38 -10.92
N THR A 145 -5.85 -7.37 -10.10
CA THR A 145 -5.25 -8.56 -9.49
C THR A 145 -6.07 -9.12 -8.33
N SER A 146 -7.18 -8.47 -7.96
CA SER A 146 -8.12 -9.00 -6.97
C SER A 146 -8.88 -10.21 -7.53
N GLY A 147 -8.94 -11.28 -6.74
CA GLY A 147 -9.80 -12.44 -7.01
C GLY A 147 -11.29 -12.13 -6.98
N ARG A 148 -11.71 -10.97 -6.43
CA ARG A 148 -13.11 -10.50 -6.47
C ARG A 148 -13.55 -10.09 -7.87
N ASN A 149 -12.61 -9.75 -8.76
CA ASN A 149 -12.92 -9.39 -10.13
C ASN A 149 -12.91 -10.65 -11.01
N GLY A 150 -14.10 -11.21 -11.24
CA GLY A 150 -14.34 -12.45 -11.99
C GLY A 150 -14.35 -12.30 -13.51
N SER A 151 -14.16 -11.10 -14.07
CA SER A 151 -14.22 -10.88 -15.52
C SER A 151 -13.10 -11.57 -16.30
N LEU A 152 -11.99 -11.91 -15.64
CA LEU A 152 -10.84 -12.58 -16.25
C LEU A 152 -10.32 -13.72 -15.38
N THR A 153 -9.95 -14.82 -16.02
CA THR A 153 -9.30 -15.95 -15.37
C THR A 153 -7.90 -15.57 -14.86
N ARG A 154 -7.41 -16.27 -13.83
CA ARG A 154 -6.04 -16.11 -13.31
C ARG A 154 -4.99 -16.21 -14.43
N ALA A 155 -5.13 -17.20 -15.32
CA ALA A 155 -4.23 -17.40 -16.45
C ALA A 155 -4.18 -16.21 -17.40
N ARG A 156 -5.34 -15.62 -17.74
CA ARG A 156 -5.40 -14.40 -18.57
C ARG A 156 -4.74 -13.21 -17.87
N LYS A 157 -4.97 -13.04 -16.56
CA LYS A 157 -4.31 -11.97 -15.78
C LYS A 157 -2.78 -12.14 -15.79
N LEU A 158 -2.30 -13.36 -15.54
CA LEU A 158 -0.86 -13.68 -15.59
C LEU A 158 -0.26 -13.39 -16.98
N ALA A 159 -0.99 -13.69 -18.07
CA ALA A 159 -0.50 -13.43 -19.42
C ALA A 159 -0.19 -11.94 -19.70
N TYR A 160 -0.92 -11.01 -19.08
CA TYR A 160 -0.60 -9.58 -19.16
C TYR A 160 0.74 -9.25 -18.46
N PHE A 161 0.96 -9.80 -17.26
CA PHE A 161 2.23 -9.64 -16.54
C PHE A 161 3.40 -10.26 -17.32
N CYS A 162 3.23 -11.45 -17.91
CA CYS A 162 4.23 -12.06 -18.78
C CYS A 162 4.49 -11.23 -20.05
N SER A 163 3.50 -10.52 -20.57
CA SER A 163 3.66 -9.64 -21.73
C SER A 163 4.46 -8.38 -21.37
N LEU A 164 4.21 -7.83 -20.19
CA LEU A 164 5.02 -6.74 -19.62
C LEU A 164 6.47 -7.19 -19.39
N ALA A 165 6.68 -8.34 -18.74
CA ALA A 165 8.01 -8.90 -18.49
C ALA A 165 8.81 -9.10 -19.79
N ARG A 166 8.16 -9.66 -20.83
CA ARG A 166 8.77 -9.82 -22.16
C ARG A 166 9.09 -8.48 -22.82
N TRP A 167 8.26 -7.46 -22.61
CA TRP A 167 8.54 -6.13 -23.12
C TRP A 167 9.75 -5.51 -22.41
N MET A 168 9.79 -5.55 -21.07
CA MET A 168 10.93 -5.06 -20.29
C MET A 168 12.24 -5.74 -20.72
N LYS A 169 12.25 -7.06 -20.92
CA LYS A 169 13.44 -7.79 -21.39
C LYS A 169 13.94 -7.36 -22.78
N ARG A 170 13.07 -6.83 -23.65
CA ARG A 170 13.45 -6.37 -25.00
C ARG A 170 13.90 -4.91 -25.02
N HIS A 171 13.54 -4.13 -24.01
CA HIS A 171 13.69 -2.68 -24.02
C HIS A 171 14.44 -2.13 -22.79
N GLY A 172 14.79 -2.98 -21.83
CA GLY A 172 15.70 -2.65 -20.74
C GLY A 172 17.13 -2.60 -21.25
N GLN A 173 17.59 -1.37 -21.55
CA GLN A 173 19.00 -1.00 -21.71
C GLN A 173 19.32 0.08 -20.67
#